data_AF-A0A662NWV9-F1
#
_entry.id   AF-A0A662NWV9-F1
#
_cell.length_a   1.000
_cell.length_b   1.000
_cell.length_c   1.000
_cell.angle_alpha   90.00
_cell.angle_beta   90.00
_cell.angle_gamma   90.00
#
_symmetry.space_group_name_H-M   'P 1'
#
loop_
_entity.id
_entity.type
_entity.pdbx_description
1 polymer ?
#
loop_
_entity_poly.entity_id
_entity_poly.type
_entity_poly.pdbx_seq_one_letter_code
_entity_poly.pdbx_strand_id
1 'polypeptide(L)'
;MGSPYLYIGLYLGIVALLWILSPTIPRLDRDGPVLIYRSGTFLRVVNLLGKRLSCVMPKISYVMIGVAIFFSFSVSLSLLLSSLDLLLNPLAEPVLKLVLPGMEIAGERIRFVNWIVPISIVLFVHEASHGITALANRVKLRSAGLILIAVIPG
;
A
#
# COMPACT_ATOMS: atom_id res chain seq x y z
N MET A 1 21.20 -11.47 17.61
CA MET A 1 19.79 -11.75 17.24
C MET A 1 18.95 -10.57 17.74
N GLY A 2 18.42 -9.72 16.85
CA GLY A 2 17.57 -8.60 17.27
C GLY A 2 16.17 -9.10 17.62
N SER A 3 15.60 -8.66 18.74
CA SER A 3 14.21 -8.96 19.08
C SER A 3 13.28 -8.33 18.04
N PRO A 4 12.12 -8.96 17.70
CA PRO A 4 11.17 -8.39 16.75
C PRO A 4 10.70 -6.97 17.15
N TYR A 5 10.68 -6.68 18.45
CA TYR A 5 10.36 -5.36 19.00
C TYR A 5 11.38 -4.28 18.61
N LEU A 6 12.67 -4.63 18.44
CA LEU A 6 13.70 -3.70 17.99
C LEU A 6 13.43 -3.24 16.55
N TYR A 7 12.99 -4.14 15.67
CA TYR A 7 12.65 -3.81 14.28
C TYR A 7 11.39 -2.95 14.19
N ILE A 8 10.38 -3.24 15.03
CA ILE A 8 9.17 -2.41 15.12
C ILE A 8 9.52 -1.01 15.65
N GLY A 9 10.33 -0.93 16.71
CA GLY A 9 10.78 0.36 17.27
C GLY A 9 11.61 1.17 16.27
N LEU A 10 12.52 0.51 15.54
CA LEU A 10 13.29 1.14 14.47
C LEU A 10 12.38 1.66 13.33
N TYR A 11 11.43 0.84 12.89
CA TYR A 11 10.46 1.23 11.87
C TYR A 11 9.64 2.45 12.31
N LEU A 12 9.03 2.41 13.49
CA LEU A 12 8.27 3.53 14.04
C LEU A 12 9.14 4.78 14.22
N GLY A 13 10.40 4.61 14.64
CA GLY A 13 11.38 5.69 14.74
C GLY A 13 11.70 6.33 13.38
N ILE A 14 11.88 5.52 12.33
CA ILE A 14 12.08 6.01 10.96
C ILE A 14 10.84 6.73 10.44
N VAL A 15 9.64 6.19 10.67
CA VAL A 15 8.38 6.84 10.29
C VAL A 15 8.22 8.19 11.00
N ALA A 16 8.46 8.23 12.32
CA ALA A 16 8.39 9.47 13.10
C ALA A 16 9.43 10.49 12.63
N LEU A 17 10.65 10.05 12.33
CA LEU A 17 11.72 10.90 11.81
C LEU A 17 11.33 11.48 10.44
N LEU A 18 10.85 10.64 9.51
CA LEU A 18 10.41 11.09 8.18
C LEU A 18 9.19 12.01 8.27
N TRP A 19 8.29 11.75 9.21
CA TRP A 19 7.19 12.66 9.50
C TRP A 19 7.71 14.02 9.94
N ILE A 20 8.59 14.10 10.93
CA ILE A 20 9.19 15.35 11.44
C ILE A 20 9.97 16.09 10.35
N LEU A 21 10.75 15.37 9.55
CA LEU A 21 11.58 15.93 8.48
C LEU A 21 10.81 16.26 7.20
N SER A 22 9.57 15.79 7.03
CA SER A 22 8.82 16.01 5.79
C SER A 22 8.72 17.46 5.31
N PRO A 23 8.53 18.50 6.15
CA PRO A 23 8.50 19.89 5.67
C PRO A 23 9.84 20.38 5.11
N THR A 24 10.94 19.70 5.45
CA THR A 24 12.29 20.02 4.96
C THR A 24 12.67 19.23 3.71
N ILE A 25 11.99 18.12 3.43
CA ILE A 25 12.29 17.25 2.29
C ILE A 25 11.46 17.72 1.09
N PRO A 26 12.09 18.25 0.02
CA PRO A 26 11.36 18.66 -1.16
C PRO A 26 10.65 17.47 -1.79
N ARG A 27 9.38 17.67 -2.20
CA ARG A 27 8.49 16.66 -2.83
C ARG A 27 7.85 15.63 -1.88
N LEU A 28 8.12 15.70 -0.58
CA LEU A 28 7.45 14.87 0.42
C LEU A 28 6.30 15.66 1.07
N ASP A 29 5.08 15.37 0.66
CA ASP A 29 3.88 16.02 1.20
C ASP A 29 3.18 15.15 2.23
N ARG A 30 2.48 15.82 3.15
CA ARG A 30 1.56 15.20 4.11
C ARG A 30 0.14 15.33 3.59
N ASP A 31 -0.55 14.22 3.42
CA ASP A 31 -1.97 14.17 3.08
C ASP A 31 -2.71 13.36 4.16
N GLY A 32 -3.15 14.05 5.21
CA GLY A 32 -3.70 13.41 6.40
C GLY A 32 -2.69 12.47 7.09
N PRO A 33 -3.03 11.21 7.41
CA PRO A 33 -2.11 10.24 8.01
C PRO A 33 -1.10 9.65 7.01
N VAL A 34 -1.06 10.16 5.77
CA VAL A 34 -0.28 9.60 4.66
C VAL A 34 0.87 10.52 4.29
N LEU A 35 2.06 9.93 4.10
CA LEU A 35 3.21 10.58 3.48
C LEU A 35 3.31 10.21 2.00
N ILE A 36 3.19 11.21 1.15
CA ILE A 36 3.19 11.06 -0.30
C ILE A 36 4.48 11.66 -0.86
N TYR A 37 5.26 10.83 -1.56
CA TYR A 37 6.43 11.33 -2.29
C TYR A 37 6.11 11.54 -3.77
N ARG A 38 6.17 12.79 -4.21
CA ARG A 38 5.90 13.15 -5.61
C ARG A 38 7.09 12.81 -6.49
N SER A 39 7.06 11.62 -7.08
CA SER A 39 8.03 11.21 -8.10
C SER A 39 7.60 11.63 -9.50
N GLY A 40 8.36 12.54 -10.12
CA GLY A 40 8.13 12.94 -11.52
C GLY A 40 8.30 11.79 -12.53
N THR A 41 9.17 10.82 -12.22
CA THR A 41 9.37 9.61 -13.03
C THR A 41 8.13 8.72 -13.00
N PHE A 42 7.57 8.51 -11.80
CA PHE A 42 6.34 7.73 -11.62
C PHE A 42 5.17 8.34 -12.41
N LEU A 43 4.96 9.65 -12.25
CA LEU A 43 3.93 10.38 -12.97
C LEU A 43 4.09 10.28 -14.50
N ARG A 44 5.33 10.27 -15.02
CA ARG A 44 5.60 10.10 -16.45
C ARG A 44 5.22 8.69 -16.93
N VAL A 45 5.55 7.65 -16.16
CA VAL A 45 5.19 6.26 -16.46
C VAL A 45 3.66 6.10 -16.47
N VAL A 46 2.98 6.60 -15.43
CA VAL A 46 1.52 6.56 -15.32
C VAL A 46 0.86 7.30 -16.48
N ASN A 47 1.35 8.48 -16.87
CA ASN A 47 0.83 9.22 -18.01
C ASN A 47 1.04 8.49 -19.35
N LEU A 48 2.20 7.85 -19.55
CA LEU A 48 2.49 7.09 -20.76
C LEU A 48 1.56 5.89 -20.90
N LEU A 49 1.42 5.11 -19.82
CA LEU A 49 0.53 3.95 -19.76
C LEU A 49 -0.94 4.38 -19.89
N GLY A 50 -1.34 5.44 -19.18
CA GLY A 50 -2.69 5.99 -19.23
C GLY A 50 -3.10 6.44 -20.64
N LYS A 51 -2.22 7.12 -21.37
CA LYS A 51 -2.48 7.49 -22.78
C LYS A 51 -2.66 6.25 -23.65
N ARG A 52 -1.77 5.25 -23.53
CA ARG A 52 -1.81 4.03 -24.34
C ARG A 52 -3.05 3.17 -24.06
N LEU A 53 -3.51 3.16 -22.82
CA LEU A 53 -4.64 2.34 -22.36
C LEU A 53 -5.97 3.12 -22.31
N SER A 54 -5.98 4.41 -22.66
CA SER A 54 -7.11 5.32 -22.51
C SER A 54 -8.41 4.87 -23.18
N CYS A 55 -8.34 4.05 -24.23
CA CYS A 55 -9.53 3.52 -24.91
C CYS A 55 -10.12 2.29 -24.21
N VAL A 56 -9.27 1.43 -23.63
CA VAL A 56 -9.67 0.13 -23.06
C VAL A 56 -9.98 0.27 -21.57
N MET A 57 -9.18 1.07 -20.86
CA MET A 57 -9.23 1.18 -19.41
C MET A 57 -10.57 1.66 -18.87
N PRO A 58 -11.30 2.64 -19.46
CA PRO A 58 -12.59 3.07 -18.93
C PRO A 58 -13.61 1.94 -18.84
N LYS A 59 -13.66 1.07 -19.87
CA LYS A 59 -14.60 -0.07 -19.93
C LYS A 59 -14.28 -1.10 -18.85
N ILE A 60 -13.00 -1.45 -18.70
CA ILE A 60 -12.55 -2.41 -17.70
C ILE A 60 -12.72 -1.84 -16.29
N SER A 61 -12.47 -0.54 -16.10
CA SER A 61 -12.52 0.12 -14.79
C SER A 61 -13.88 -0.01 -14.13
N TYR A 62 -14.97 0.18 -14.86
CA TYR A 62 -16.32 0.05 -14.28
C TYR A 62 -16.59 -1.35 -13.73
N VAL A 63 -16.18 -2.40 -14.44
CA VAL A 63 -16.31 -3.78 -13.97
C VAL A 63 -15.40 -4.01 -12.76
N MET A 64 -14.15 -3.55 -12.84
CA MET A 64 -13.16 -3.72 -11.78
C MET A 64 -13.49 -2.94 -10.51
N ILE A 65 -14.20 -1.81 -10.60
CA ILE A 65 -14.73 -1.10 -9.42
C ILE A 65 -15.72 -2.00 -8.66
N GLY A 66 -16.64 -2.67 -9.38
CA GLY A 66 -17.57 -3.62 -8.75
C GLY A 66 -16.86 -4.78 -8.05
N VAL A 67 -15.86 -5.35 -8.74
CA VAL A 67 -15.00 -6.42 -8.18
C VAL A 67 -14.23 -5.90 -6.95
N ALA A 68 -13.64 -4.72 -7.03
CA ALA A 68 -12.88 -4.11 -5.94
C ALA A 68 -13.75 -3.86 -4.71
N ILE A 69 -14.97 -3.35 -4.88
CA ILE A 69 -15.93 -3.16 -3.78
C ILE A 69 -16.28 -4.50 -3.13
N PHE A 70 -16.58 -5.54 -3.93
CA PHE A 70 -16.91 -6.87 -3.41
C PHE A 70 -15.78 -7.48 -2.58
N PHE A 71 -14.54 -7.46 -3.09
CA PHE A 71 -13.39 -7.99 -2.37
C PHE A 71 -13.04 -7.13 -1.15
N SER A 72 -13.10 -5.80 -1.25
CA SER A 72 -12.85 -4.90 -0.13
C SER A 72 -13.84 -5.14 1.00
N PHE A 73 -15.12 -5.30 0.68
CA PHE A 73 -16.16 -5.66 1.65
C PHE A 73 -15.90 -7.04 2.27
N SER A 74 -15.62 -8.05 1.45
CA SER A 74 -15.39 -9.43 1.91
C SER A 74 -14.18 -9.55 2.84
N VAL A 75 -13.06 -8.90 2.48
CA VAL A 75 -11.85 -8.87 3.31
C VAL A 75 -12.10 -8.10 4.60
N SER A 76 -12.78 -6.94 4.53
CA SER A 76 -13.11 -6.15 5.72
C SER A 76 -14.01 -6.91 6.69
N LEU A 77 -15.02 -7.61 6.17
CA LEU A 77 -15.91 -8.44 6.97
C LEU A 77 -15.15 -9.62 7.60
N SER A 78 -14.28 -10.29 6.83
CA SER A 78 -13.45 -11.40 7.34
C SER A 78 -12.52 -10.94 8.45
N LEU A 79 -11.90 -9.76 8.31
CA LEU A 79 -11.07 -9.14 9.33
C LEU A 79 -11.86 -8.76 10.58
N LEU A 80 -13.06 -8.21 10.41
CA LEU A 80 -13.95 -7.86 11.53
C LEU A 80 -14.33 -9.11 12.32
N LEU A 81 -14.80 -10.16 11.63
CA LEU A 81 -15.18 -11.42 12.26
C LEU A 81 -13.99 -12.11 12.93
N SER A 82 -12.82 -12.13 12.29
CA SER A 82 -11.59 -12.67 12.88
C SER A 82 -11.16 -11.88 14.12
N SER A 83 -11.31 -10.56 14.11
CA SER A 83 -10.98 -9.72 15.27
C SER A 83 -11.93 -9.99 16.44
N LEU A 84 -13.22 -10.18 16.16
CA LEU A 84 -14.19 -10.56 17.20
C LEU A 84 -13.90 -11.94 17.77
N ASP A 85 -13.53 -12.91 16.93
CA ASP A 85 -13.17 -14.26 17.38
C ASP A 85 -11.91 -14.25 18.25
N LEU A 86 -10.89 -13.47 17.89
CA LEU A 86 -9.68 -13.29 18.72
C LEU A 86 -9.96 -12.66 20.09
N LEU A 87 -10.95 -11.76 20.18
CA LEU A 87 -11.36 -11.15 21.44
C LEU A 87 -12.09 -12.13 22.36
N LEU A 88 -12.84 -13.08 21.79
CA LEU A 88 -13.59 -14.08 22.54
C LEU A 88 -12.75 -15.34 22.82
N ASN A 89 -11.85 -15.68 21.92
CA ASN A 89 -10.98 -16.85 21.93
C ASN A 89 -9.52 -16.42 21.69
N PRO A 90 -8.72 -16.20 22.75
CA PRO A 90 -7.34 -15.74 22.60
C PRO A 90 -6.39 -16.77 21.94
N LEU A 91 -6.86 -18.00 21.73
CA LEU A 91 -6.14 -19.07 21.03
C LEU A 91 -6.50 -19.15 19.53
N ALA A 92 -7.47 -18.37 19.04
CA ALA A 92 -7.81 -18.35 17.64
C ALA A 92 -6.63 -17.82 16.81
N GLU A 93 -6.44 -18.35 15.60
CA GLU A 93 -5.43 -17.81 14.69
C GLU A 93 -6.00 -16.65 13.86
N PRO A 94 -5.25 -15.54 13.69
CA PRO A 94 -5.68 -14.44 12.84
C PRO A 94 -5.77 -14.87 11.37
N VAL A 95 -6.87 -14.48 10.71
CA VAL A 95 -7.12 -14.80 9.29
C VAL A 95 -6.04 -14.22 8.36
N LEU A 96 -5.49 -13.05 8.71
CA LEU A 96 -4.36 -12.46 8.00
C LEU A 96 -3.18 -12.29 8.97
N LYS A 97 -2.03 -12.86 8.60
CA LYS A 97 -0.76 -12.67 9.32
C LYS A 97 0.06 -11.62 8.58
N LEU A 98 0.45 -10.56 9.26
CA LEU A 98 1.36 -9.56 8.70
C LEU A 98 2.73 -10.20 8.51
N VAL A 99 3.21 -10.23 7.28
CA VAL A 99 4.55 -10.73 6.97
C VAL A 99 5.55 -9.61 7.21
N LEU A 100 6.47 -9.82 8.15
CA LEU A 100 7.55 -8.88 8.47
C LEU A 100 8.91 -9.49 8.12
N PRO A 101 9.91 -8.66 7.77
CA PRO A 101 11.26 -9.14 7.50
C PRO A 101 11.84 -9.76 8.78
N GLY A 102 12.49 -10.92 8.64
CA GLY A 102 13.05 -11.69 9.75
C GLY A 102 12.10 -12.72 10.38
N MET A 103 10.84 -12.79 9.94
CA MET A 103 9.93 -13.89 10.27
C MET A 103 10.30 -15.15 9.49
N GLU A 104 10.10 -16.31 10.11
CA GLU A 104 10.20 -17.60 9.44
C GLU A 104 8.82 -18.00 8.90
N ILE A 105 8.75 -18.26 7.60
CA ILE A 105 7.55 -18.75 6.93
C ILE A 105 7.95 -19.97 6.12
N ALA A 106 7.24 -21.09 6.31
CA ALA A 106 7.52 -22.36 5.63
C ALA A 106 8.97 -22.86 5.77
N GLY A 107 9.60 -22.61 6.93
CA GLY A 107 10.98 -23.04 7.20
C GLY A 107 12.07 -22.15 6.60
N GLU A 108 11.71 -21.07 5.89
CA GLU A 108 12.69 -20.08 5.41
C GLU A 108 12.49 -18.73 6.11
N ARG A 109 13.62 -18.12 6.52
CA ARG A 109 13.62 -16.79 7.11
C ARG A 109 13.54 -15.73 6.03
N ILE A 110 12.50 -14.90 6.08
CA ILE A 110 12.27 -13.86 5.10
C ILE A 110 13.34 -12.77 5.24
N ARG A 111 14.20 -12.67 4.24
CA ARG A 111 15.22 -11.62 4.14
C ARG A 111 14.54 -10.29 3.78
N PHE A 112 15.14 -9.17 4.20
CA PHE A 112 14.60 -7.84 3.93
C PHE A 112 14.33 -7.60 2.43
N VAL A 113 15.24 -8.06 1.55
CA VAL A 113 15.07 -7.95 0.08
C VAL A 113 13.85 -8.72 -0.42
N ASN A 114 13.67 -9.96 0.06
CA ASN A 114 12.53 -10.80 -0.31
C ASN A 114 11.19 -10.25 0.21
N TRP A 115 11.24 -9.39 1.23
CA TRP A 115 10.07 -8.69 1.77
C TRP A 115 9.78 -7.37 1.02
N ILE A 116 10.80 -6.53 0.81
CA ILE A 116 10.61 -5.19 0.25
C ILE A 116 10.28 -5.21 -1.24
N VAL A 117 10.81 -6.17 -2.01
CA VAL A 117 10.61 -6.24 -3.46
C VAL A 117 9.14 -6.54 -3.80
N PRO A 118 8.49 -7.59 -3.26
CA PRO A 118 7.08 -7.84 -3.54
C PRO A 118 6.16 -6.69 -3.10
N ILE A 119 6.39 -6.13 -1.91
CA ILE A 119 5.60 -5.01 -1.39
C ILE A 119 5.73 -3.79 -2.31
N SER A 120 6.95 -3.46 -2.74
CA SER A 120 7.18 -2.34 -3.65
C SER A 120 6.48 -2.54 -4.99
N ILE A 121 6.47 -3.77 -5.52
CA ILE A 121 5.78 -4.09 -6.77
C ILE A 121 4.27 -3.93 -6.61
N VAL A 122 3.68 -4.49 -5.54
CA VAL A 122 2.25 -4.40 -5.28
C VAL A 122 1.82 -2.95 -5.10
N LEU A 123 2.54 -2.18 -4.28
CA LEU A 123 2.23 -0.75 -4.06
C LEU A 123 2.38 0.06 -5.35
N PHE A 124 3.41 -0.21 -6.14
CA PHE A 124 3.60 0.46 -7.43
C PHE A 124 2.44 0.18 -8.38
N VAL A 125 2.03 -1.08 -8.54
CA VAL A 125 0.94 -1.46 -9.43
C VAL A 125 -0.40 -0.93 -8.93
N HIS A 126 -0.65 -0.97 -7.62
CA HIS A 126 -1.85 -0.44 -6.98
C HIS A 126 -2.01 1.05 -7.26
N GLU A 127 -0.99 1.85 -6.91
CA GLU A 127 -1.02 3.30 -7.10
C GLU A 127 -1.05 3.68 -8.59
N ALA A 128 -0.31 2.95 -9.43
CA ALA A 128 -0.33 3.18 -10.88
C ALA A 128 -1.71 2.88 -11.47
N SER A 129 -2.42 1.86 -10.98
CA SER A 129 -3.76 1.49 -11.46
C SER A 129 -4.78 2.58 -11.16
N HIS A 130 -4.73 3.17 -9.97
CA HIS A 130 -5.55 4.34 -9.63
C HIS A 130 -5.24 5.52 -10.56
N GLY A 131 -3.96 5.82 -10.74
CA GLY A 131 -3.52 6.92 -11.61
C GLY A 131 -3.95 6.74 -13.07
N ILE A 132 -3.77 5.54 -13.62
CA ILE A 132 -4.16 5.19 -15.00
C ILE A 132 -5.68 5.26 -15.16
N THR A 133 -6.44 4.74 -14.19
CA THR A 133 -7.90 4.73 -14.21
C THR A 133 -8.47 6.15 -14.16
N ALA A 134 -7.92 7.01 -13.30
CA ALA A 134 -8.31 8.41 -13.20
C ALA A 134 -8.03 9.16 -14.52
N LEU A 135 -6.85 8.98 -15.12
CA LEU A 135 -6.51 9.58 -16.43
C LEU A 135 -7.45 9.12 -17.55
N ALA A 136 -7.74 7.82 -17.61
CA ALA A 136 -8.62 7.25 -18.63
C ALA A 136 -10.05 7.81 -18.53
N ASN A 137 -10.52 8.09 -17.31
CA ASN A 137 -11.81 8.72 -17.04
C ASN A 137 -11.75 10.27 -17.02
N ARG A 138 -10.65 10.86 -17.50
CA ARG A 138 -10.43 12.32 -17.54
C ARG A 138 -10.54 13.03 -16.19
N VAL A 139 -10.32 12.30 -15.10
CA VAL A 139 -10.24 12.86 -13.74
C VAL A 139 -8.86 13.50 -13.56
N LYS A 140 -8.83 14.74 -13.06
CA LYS A 140 -7.57 15.45 -12.80
C LYS A 140 -6.82 14.78 -11.65
N LEU A 141 -5.61 14.27 -11.92
CA LEU A 141 -4.69 13.81 -10.88
C LEU A 141 -4.14 15.03 -10.11
N ARG A 142 -4.61 15.27 -8.89
CA ARG A 142 -4.03 16.30 -7.98
C ARG A 142 -2.70 15.82 -7.37
N SER A 143 -2.58 14.53 -7.13
CA SER A 143 -1.39 13.85 -6.58
C SER A 143 -1.36 12.43 -7.11
N ALA A 144 -0.36 12.09 -7.92
CA ALA A 144 0.03 10.70 -8.16
C ALA A 144 1.49 10.61 -7.70
N GLY A 145 1.66 10.54 -6.38
CA GLY A 145 2.95 10.31 -5.75
C GLY A 145 3.07 8.85 -5.38
N LEU A 146 4.30 8.36 -5.22
CA LEU A 146 4.51 7.07 -4.60
C LEU A 146 4.11 7.23 -3.12
N ILE A 147 3.05 6.56 -2.68
CA ILE A 147 2.71 6.49 -1.26
C ILE A 147 3.84 5.73 -0.59
N LEU A 148 4.68 6.45 0.16
CA LEU A 148 5.87 5.85 0.77
C LEU A 148 5.55 5.23 2.12
N ILE A 149 4.67 5.86 2.90
CA ILE A 149 4.36 5.43 4.26
C ILE A 149 2.93 5.84 4.62
N ALA A 150 2.01 4.87 4.59
CA ALA A 150 0.78 4.87 5.36
C ALA A 150 0.17 3.46 5.42
N VAL A 151 -0.51 3.20 6.55
CA VAL A 151 -1.29 1.97 6.82
C VAL A 151 -2.52 1.85 5.90
N ILE A 152 -2.84 2.89 5.12
CA ILE A 152 -3.99 2.96 4.24
C ILE A 152 -3.48 3.22 2.83
N PRO A 153 -3.58 2.24 1.89
CA PRO A 153 -3.39 2.53 0.49
C PRO A 153 -4.48 3.52 0.03
N GLY A 154 -4.07 4.53 -0.75
CA GLY A 154 -4.99 5.45 -1.41
C GLY A 154 -5.88 4.77 -2.43
#